data_AF-A0A6C2CK82-F1
#
_entry.id   AF-A0A6C2CK82-F1
#
_cell.length_a   1.000
_cell.length_b   1.000
_cell.length_c   1.000
_cell.angle_alpha   90.00
_cell.angle_beta   90.00
_cell.angle_gamma   90.00
#
_symmetry.space_group_name_H-M   'P 1'
#
loop_
_entity.id
_entity.type
_entity.pdbx_description
1 polymer ?
#
loop_
_entity_poly.entity_id
_entity_poly.type
_entity_poly.pdbx_seq_one_letter_code
_entity_poly.pdbx_strand_id
1 'polypeptide(L)'
;MFDIGFSELMVIGIVALLVLGPERLPKVARTTGHLLGRLQRYVSDVKSDINREMQLDELKKLQEEARKSAMEFESTVRNEAAGIENGMSSSLQSASSAVAELENSMKSSISGEATVTAPVDLDAAAVQLDRQLEAAAAHVTPNPEAGPTSDETVLASGKAKS
;
A
#
# COMPACT_ATOMS: atom_id res chain seq x y z
N MET A 1 22.41 -0.96 2.04
CA MET A 1 21.68 -1.64 3.14
C MET A 1 21.47 -3.14 2.85
N PHE A 2 22.39 -3.80 2.16
CA PHE A 2 22.34 -5.25 1.88
C PHE A 2 23.60 -5.90 2.42
N ASP A 3 23.80 -5.81 3.72
CA ASP A 3 24.86 -6.53 4.43
C ASP A 3 24.41 -7.98 4.66
N ILE A 4 24.15 -8.70 3.57
CA ILE A 4 23.89 -10.15 3.62
C ILE A 4 25.24 -10.82 3.79
N GLY A 5 25.66 -10.96 5.04
CA GLY A 5 26.86 -11.70 5.40
C GLY A 5 26.64 -13.22 5.35
N PHE A 6 27.73 -13.95 5.54
CA PHE A 6 27.66 -15.41 5.70
C PHE A 6 26.78 -15.81 6.91
N SER A 7 26.79 -15.00 7.97
CA SER A 7 25.94 -15.13 9.16
C SER A 7 24.44 -15.13 8.82
N GLU A 8 23.97 -14.11 8.11
CA GLU A 8 22.56 -13.97 7.72
C GLU A 8 22.12 -15.14 6.84
N LEU A 9 22.95 -15.54 5.88
CA LEU A 9 22.67 -16.68 5.01
C LEU A 9 22.51 -17.97 5.84
N MET A 10 23.36 -18.16 6.86
CA MET A 10 23.29 -19.34 7.73
C MET A 10 21.98 -19.37 8.54
N VAL A 11 21.55 -18.22 9.09
CA VAL A 11 20.27 -18.08 9.82
C VAL A 11 19.09 -18.38 8.90
N ILE A 12 19.05 -17.79 7.71
CA ILE A 12 18.00 -18.06 6.72
C ILE A 12 18.00 -19.54 6.32
N GLY A 13 19.18 -20.14 6.16
CA GLY A 13 19.33 -21.57 5.88
C GLY A 13 18.69 -22.44 6.95
N ILE A 14 18.94 -22.16 8.24
CA ILE A 14 18.32 -22.88 9.36
C ILE A 14 16.79 -22.71 9.34
N VAL A 15 16.28 -21.49 9.18
CA VAL A 15 14.83 -21.23 9.13
C VAL A 15 14.19 -21.96 7.95
N ALA A 16 14.82 -21.93 6.78
CA ALA A 16 14.36 -22.64 5.60
C ALA A 16 14.34 -24.16 5.81
N LEU A 17 15.34 -24.72 6.49
CA LEU A 17 15.36 -26.15 6.85
C LEU A 17 14.24 -26.51 7.82
N LEU A 18 13.86 -25.64 8.76
CA LEU A 18 12.76 -25.88 9.69
C LEU A 18 11.39 -25.78 9.03
N VAL A 19 11.18 -24.75 8.20
CA VAL A 19 9.87 -24.47 7.58
C VAL A 19 9.59 -25.42 6.42
N LEU A 20 10.57 -25.56 5.52
CA LEU A 20 10.41 -26.37 4.32
C LEU A 20 10.80 -27.84 4.56
N GLY A 21 11.68 -28.08 5.53
CA GLY A 21 12.24 -29.39 5.83
C GLY A 21 13.58 -29.65 5.13
N PRO A 22 14.51 -30.37 5.78
CA PRO A 22 15.85 -30.66 5.24
C PRO A 22 15.83 -31.49 3.95
N GLU A 23 14.79 -32.28 3.73
CA GLU A 23 14.66 -33.11 2.53
C GLU A 23 14.14 -32.32 1.31
N ARG A 24 13.38 -31.24 1.55
CA ARG A 24 12.68 -30.50 0.49
C ARG A 24 13.46 -29.29 -0.01
N LEU A 25 14.22 -28.62 0.86
CA LEU A 25 15.10 -27.51 0.49
C LEU A 25 16.07 -27.86 -0.66
N PRO A 26 16.83 -28.98 -0.62
CA PRO A 26 17.74 -29.32 -1.71
C PRO A 26 17.01 -29.61 -3.02
N LYS A 27 15.77 -30.13 -2.95
CA LYS A 27 14.95 -30.37 -4.14
C LYS A 27 14.54 -29.06 -4.80
N VAL A 28 14.07 -28.08 -4.02
CA VAL A 28 13.71 -26.74 -4.52
C VAL A 28 14.94 -25.99 -5.04
N ALA A 29 16.05 -26.00 -4.31
CA ALA A 29 17.29 -25.36 -4.74
C ALA A 29 17.79 -25.94 -6.07
N ARG A 30 17.69 -27.26 -6.28
CA ARG A 30 18.03 -27.90 -7.55
C ARG A 30 17.08 -27.47 -8.69
N THR A 31 15.78 -27.42 -8.44
CA THR A 31 14.80 -27.01 -9.46
C THR A 31 15.01 -25.54 -9.86
N THR A 32 15.10 -24.65 -8.89
CA THR A 32 15.35 -23.22 -9.13
C THR A 32 16.72 -22.98 -9.74
N GLY A 33 17.75 -23.70 -9.27
CA GLY A 33 19.10 -23.64 -9.81
C GLY A 33 19.17 -24.10 -11.27
N HIS A 34 18.40 -25.12 -11.66
CA HIS A 34 18.32 -25.56 -13.05
C HIS A 34 17.66 -24.52 -13.96
N LEU A 35 16.62 -23.84 -13.46
CA LEU A 35 15.95 -22.77 -14.20
C LEU A 35 16.86 -21.54 -14.33
N LEU A 36 17.48 -21.11 -13.23
CA LEU A 36 18.44 -20.01 -13.23
C LEU A 36 19.66 -20.31 -14.09
N GLY A 37 20.18 -21.53 -14.05
CA GLY A 37 21.31 -21.94 -14.89
C GLY A 37 20.99 -21.92 -16.39
N ARG A 38 19.76 -22.33 -16.76
CA ARG A 38 19.28 -22.21 -18.14
C ARG A 38 19.12 -20.75 -18.57
N LEU A 39 18.55 -19.92 -17.70
CA LEU A 39 18.39 -18.48 -17.96
C LEU A 39 19.75 -17.80 -18.11
N GLN A 40 20.70 -18.09 -17.21
CA GLN A 40 22.05 -17.55 -17.27
C GLN A 40 22.74 -17.94 -18.58
N ARG A 41 22.55 -19.17 -19.05
CA ARG A 41 23.10 -19.62 -20.33
C ARG A 41 22.46 -18.90 -21.51
N TYR A 42 21.14 -18.75 -21.52
CA TYR A 42 20.43 -17.97 -22.54
C TYR A 42 20.88 -16.50 -22.58
N VAL A 43 21.03 -15.87 -21.41
CA VAL A 43 21.56 -14.51 -21.29
C VAL A 43 23.00 -14.44 -21.79
N SER A 44 23.82 -15.46 -21.51
CA SER A 44 25.20 -15.55 -22.00
C SER A 44 25.27 -15.69 -23.52
N ASP A 45 24.40 -16.52 -24.11
CA ASP A 45 24.33 -16.75 -25.55
C ASP A 45 23.85 -15.48 -26.27
N VAL A 46 22.77 -14.86 -25.78
CA VAL A 46 22.28 -13.57 -26.28
C VAL A 46 23.33 -12.48 -26.12
N LYS A 47 24.01 -12.39 -24.98
CA LYS A 47 25.12 -11.44 -24.78
C LYS A 47 26.27 -11.70 -25.77
N SER A 48 26.56 -12.96 -26.08
CA SER A 48 27.58 -13.34 -27.05
C SER A 48 27.19 -12.95 -28.47
N ASP A 49 25.95 -13.21 -28.88
CA ASP A 49 25.43 -12.87 -30.20
C ASP A 49 25.35 -11.34 -30.38
N ILE A 50 24.83 -10.64 -29.36
CA ILE A 50 24.82 -9.19 -29.28
C ILE A 50 26.25 -8.63 -29.36
N ASN A 51 27.22 -9.14 -28.59
CA ASN A 51 28.60 -8.66 -28.65
C ASN A 51 29.28 -8.97 -30.00
N ARG A 52 28.80 -10.00 -30.72
CA ARG A 52 29.35 -10.42 -32.01
C ARG A 52 28.74 -9.66 -33.19
N GLU A 53 27.50 -9.17 -33.06
CA GLU A 53 26.80 -8.37 -34.07
C GLU A 53 26.86 -6.85 -33.79
N MET A 54 26.97 -6.43 -32.53
CA MET A 54 27.14 -5.02 -32.16
C MET A 54 28.57 -4.58 -32.39
N GLN A 55 28.79 -3.85 -33.48
CA GLN A 55 29.79 -2.79 -33.46
C GLN A 55 29.44 -1.83 -32.31
N LEU A 56 30.44 -1.40 -31.54
CA LEU A 56 30.36 -0.66 -30.26
C LEU A 56 29.46 0.60 -30.23
N ASP A 57 28.79 0.96 -31.32
CA ASP A 57 28.08 2.21 -31.51
C ASP A 57 26.60 2.14 -31.10
N GLU A 58 25.93 0.99 -31.25
CA GLU A 58 24.53 0.86 -30.81
C GLU A 58 24.39 0.74 -29.28
N LEU A 59 25.34 0.09 -28.60
CA LEU A 59 25.37 0.04 -27.12
C LEU A 59 25.60 1.42 -26.52
N LYS A 60 26.50 2.20 -27.13
CA LYS A 60 26.75 3.59 -26.71
C LYS A 60 25.49 4.43 -26.87
N LYS A 61 24.76 4.25 -27.97
CA LYS A 61 23.52 4.98 -28.24
C LYS A 61 22.42 4.65 -27.22
N LEU A 62 22.19 3.37 -26.93
CA LEU A 62 21.26 2.94 -25.87
C LEU A 62 21.68 3.45 -24.48
N GLN A 63 22.98 3.44 -24.17
CA GLN A 63 23.50 3.97 -22.92
C GLN A 63 23.32 5.49 -22.81
N GLU A 64 23.56 6.24 -23.89
CA GLU A 64 23.32 7.68 -23.94
C GLU A 64 21.83 8.01 -23.81
N GLU A 65 20.94 7.30 -24.49
CA GLU A 65 19.49 7.48 -24.39
C GLU A 65 18.97 7.16 -22.97
N ALA A 66 19.45 6.08 -22.36
CA ALA A 66 19.13 5.73 -20.97
C ALA A 66 19.66 6.78 -19.98
N ARG A 67 20.90 7.24 -20.18
CA ARG A 67 21.51 8.29 -19.34
C ARG A 67 20.76 9.61 -19.47
N LYS A 68 20.36 10.00 -20.68
CA LYS A 68 19.57 11.21 -20.93
C LYS A 68 18.21 11.13 -20.26
N SER A 69 17.51 10.01 -20.41
CA SER A 69 16.21 9.77 -19.76
C SER A 69 16.33 9.84 -18.23
N ALA A 70 17.41 9.29 -17.65
CA ALA A 70 17.68 9.37 -16.22
C ALA A 70 17.93 10.80 -15.74
N MET A 71 18.69 11.62 -16.48
CA MET A 71 18.92 13.03 -16.13
C MET A 71 17.65 13.88 -16.23
N GLU A 72 16.81 13.64 -17.25
CA GLU A 72 15.53 14.32 -17.40
C GLU A 72 14.57 13.96 -16.26
N PHE A 73 14.55 12.68 -15.86
CA PHE A 73 13.79 12.22 -14.72
C PHE A 73 14.29 12.84 -13.41
N GLU A 74 15.61 12.86 -13.16
CA GLU A 74 16.20 13.49 -11.99
C GLU A 74 15.86 14.99 -11.90
N SER A 75 15.97 15.71 -13.03
CA SER A 75 15.58 17.13 -13.09
C SER A 75 14.08 17.34 -12.82
N THR A 76 13.23 16.48 -13.38
CA THR A 76 11.78 16.56 -13.17
C THR A 76 11.43 16.31 -11.71
N VAL A 77 11.96 15.24 -11.12
CA VAL A 77 11.76 14.90 -9.71
C VAL A 77 12.30 15.99 -8.80
N ARG A 78 13.48 16.56 -9.10
CA ARG A 78 14.05 17.66 -8.30
C ARG A 78 13.18 18.91 -8.35
N ASN A 79 12.66 19.25 -9.52
CA ASN A 79 11.78 20.41 -9.70
C ASN A 79 10.43 20.22 -9.00
N GLU A 80 9.84 19.03 -9.10
CA GLU A 80 8.60 18.70 -8.39
C GLU A 80 8.81 18.70 -6.87
N ALA A 81 9.89 18.10 -6.37
CA ALA A 81 10.23 18.10 -4.95
C ALA A 81 10.41 19.53 -4.41
N ALA A 82 11.14 20.40 -5.13
CA ALA A 82 11.30 21.79 -4.75
C ALA A 82 9.97 22.57 -4.76
N GLY A 83 9.08 22.27 -5.71
CA GLY A 83 7.73 22.85 -5.75
C GLY A 83 6.88 22.44 -4.55
N ILE A 84 6.97 21.18 -4.13
CA ILE A 84 6.27 20.64 -2.96
C ILE A 84 6.79 21.29 -1.67
N GLU A 85 8.11 21.42 -1.49
CA GLU A 85 8.70 22.06 -0.31
C GLU A 85 8.25 23.53 -0.15
N ASN A 86 8.21 24.28 -1.24
CA ASN A 86 7.75 25.68 -1.26
C ASN A 86 6.24 25.81 -1.03
N GLY A 87 5.44 24.92 -1.61
CA GLY A 87 3.99 24.89 -1.39
C GLY A 87 3.62 24.50 0.04
N MET A 88 4.33 23.54 0.61
CA MET A 88 4.13 23.04 1.98
C MET A 88 4.53 24.07 3.04
N SER A 89 5.67 24.74 2.87
CA SER A 89 6.08 25.81 3.79
C SER A 89 5.11 26.99 3.77
N SER A 90 4.60 27.37 2.59
CA SER A 90 3.60 28.43 2.45
C SER A 90 2.25 28.08 3.08
N SER A 91 1.80 26.82 2.96
CA SER A 91 0.57 26.36 3.59
C SER A 91 0.70 26.25 5.11
N LEU A 92 1.83 25.77 5.62
CA LEU A 92 2.14 25.74 7.05
C LEU A 92 2.22 27.14 7.65
N GLN A 93 2.86 28.08 6.96
CA GLN A 93 2.93 29.49 7.39
C GLN A 93 1.53 30.12 7.48
N SER A 94 0.70 29.89 6.47
CA SER A 94 -0.68 30.43 6.40
C SER A 94 -1.58 29.82 7.47
N ALA A 95 -1.44 28.52 7.73
CA ALA A 95 -2.15 27.83 8.80
C ALA A 95 -1.73 28.36 10.17
N SER A 96 -0.43 28.56 10.40
CA SER A 96 0.10 29.11 11.65
C SER A 96 -0.43 30.53 11.92
N SER A 97 -0.47 31.40 10.90
CA SER A 97 -1.04 32.74 11.05
C SER A 97 -2.54 32.71 11.32
N ALA A 98 -3.30 31.84 10.66
CA ALA A 98 -4.74 31.71 10.91
C ALA A 98 -5.05 31.20 12.33
N VAL A 99 -4.23 30.28 12.85
CA VAL A 99 -4.33 29.80 14.24
C VAL A 99 -3.99 30.92 15.22
N ALA A 100 -2.95 31.72 14.96
CA ALA A 100 -2.58 32.85 15.81
C ALA A 100 -3.65 33.96 15.83
N GLU A 101 -4.29 34.25 14.70
CA GLU A 101 -5.41 35.20 14.63
C GLU A 101 -6.65 34.71 15.39
N LEU A 102 -6.92 33.41 15.33
CA LEU A 102 -8.00 32.79 16.08
C LEU A 102 -7.74 32.84 17.59
N GLU A 103 -6.50 32.57 18.02
CA GLU A 103 -6.08 32.67 19.42
C GLU A 103 -6.26 34.10 19.95
N ASN A 104 -5.83 35.10 19.17
CA ASN A 104 -5.92 36.50 19.58
C ASN A 104 -7.38 37.00 19.64
N SER A 105 -8.25 36.51 18.73
CA SER A 105 -9.69 36.80 18.73
C SER A 105 -10.41 36.15 19.92
N MET A 106 -10.02 34.93 20.29
CA MET A 106 -10.50 34.30 21.52
C MET A 106 -10.03 35.08 22.75
N LYS A 107 -8.75 35.45 22.86
CA LYS A 107 -8.22 36.25 23.99
C LYS A 107 -8.99 37.56 24.19
N SER A 108 -9.31 38.26 23.09
CA SER A 108 -10.08 39.51 23.10
C SER A 108 -11.53 39.29 23.54
N SER A 109 -12.16 38.20 23.11
CA SER A 109 -13.53 37.83 23.50
C SER A 109 -13.66 37.44 24.98
N ILE A 110 -12.58 36.99 25.63
CA ILE A 110 -12.58 36.59 27.06
C ILE A 110 -12.33 37.80 27.98
N SER A 111 -11.83 38.94 27.47
CA SER A 111 -11.53 40.15 28.27
C SER A 111 -12.61 41.26 28.20
N GLY A 112 -13.72 41.05 27.48
CA GLY A 112 -14.87 41.97 27.46
C GLY A 112 -15.97 41.52 28.44
N GLU A 113 -16.26 42.37 29.42
CA GLU A 113 -17.22 42.14 30.51
C GLU A 113 -18.71 42.15 30.07
N ALA A 114 -19.51 41.38 30.83
CA ALA A 114 -20.97 41.46 31.06
C ALA A 114 -21.95 40.58 30.22
N THR A 115 -22.40 39.51 30.91
CA THR A 115 -23.81 39.15 31.14
C THR A 115 -24.64 38.63 29.97
N VAL A 116 -24.90 37.31 29.94
CA VAL A 116 -26.27 36.73 29.96
C VAL A 116 -26.24 35.35 30.64
N THR A 117 -27.01 35.28 31.70
CA THR A 117 -27.49 34.10 32.43
C THR A 117 -28.37 33.17 31.59
N ALA A 118 -28.09 31.85 31.57
CA ALA A 118 -29.12 30.79 31.58
C ALA A 118 -28.46 29.41 31.83
N PRO A 119 -29.08 28.52 32.62
CA PRO A 119 -28.48 27.28 33.12
C PRO A 119 -28.53 26.17 32.06
N VAL A 120 -27.50 25.32 32.02
CA VAL A 120 -27.55 24.09 31.22
C VAL A 120 -28.13 22.99 32.09
N ASP A 121 -29.42 22.71 31.89
CA ASP A 121 -30.16 21.61 32.52
C ASP A 121 -29.55 20.25 32.17
N LEU A 122 -29.20 19.49 33.21
CA LEU A 122 -28.67 18.11 33.12
C LEU A 122 -29.76 17.05 32.86
N ASP A 123 -31.01 17.44 32.59
CA ASP A 123 -32.17 16.55 32.47
C ASP A 123 -32.33 15.94 31.06
N ALA A 124 -31.74 16.55 30.02
CA ALA A 124 -31.88 16.09 28.64
C ALA A 124 -31.12 14.80 28.31
N ALA A 125 -30.09 14.45 29.10
CA ALA A 125 -29.29 13.25 28.90
C ALA A 125 -29.98 11.96 29.41
N ALA A 126 -30.84 12.07 30.43
CA ALA A 126 -31.53 10.92 31.02
C ALA A 126 -32.66 10.39 30.11
N VAL A 127 -33.34 11.27 29.37
CA VAL A 127 -34.48 10.92 28.51
C VAL A 127 -34.08 10.13 27.26
N GLN A 128 -32.82 10.26 26.81
CA GLN A 128 -32.35 9.57 25.60
C GLN A 128 -31.99 8.09 25.85
N LEU A 129 -31.62 7.73 27.09
CA LEU A 129 -31.27 6.36 27.46
C LEU A 129 -32.51 5.46 27.54
N ASP A 130 -33.63 6.01 28.00
CA ASP A 130 -34.90 5.30 28.19
C ASP A 130 -35.55 4.93 26.84
N ARG A 131 -35.46 5.81 25.83
CA ARG A 131 -35.99 5.55 24.48
C ARG A 131 -35.22 4.50 23.69
N GLN A 132 -33.93 4.28 23.96
CA GLN A 132 -33.14 3.27 23.26
C GLN A 132 -33.43 1.85 23.73
N LEU A 133 -33.87 1.68 24.98
CA LEU A 133 -34.17 0.37 25.56
C LEU A 133 -35.52 -0.18 25.08
N GLU A 134 -36.49 0.68 24.78
CA GLU A 134 -37.82 0.28 24.31
C GLU A 134 -37.87 -0.10 22.82
N ALA A 135 -36.94 0.42 22.00
CA ALA A 135 -36.83 0.06 20.58
C ALA A 135 -36.21 -1.35 20.35
N ALA A 136 -35.47 -1.89 21.32
CA ALA A 136 -34.80 -3.18 21.21
C ALA A 136 -35.71 -4.38 21.53
N ALA A 137 -36.89 -4.15 22.13
CA ALA A 137 -37.79 -5.22 22.57
C ALA A 137 -38.79 -5.71 21.48
N ALA A 138 -38.84 -5.07 20.30
CA ALA A 138 -39.83 -5.38 19.25
C ALA A 138 -39.36 -6.37 18.16
N HIS A 139 -38.12 -6.88 18.22
CA HIS A 139 -37.62 -7.87 17.26
C HIS A 139 -37.12 -9.15 17.96
N VAL A 140 -38.02 -9.86 18.62
CA VAL A 140 -37.84 -11.27 19.02
C VAL A 140 -39.08 -12.05 18.60
N THR A 141 -38.96 -12.85 17.54
CA THR A 141 -39.71 -14.12 17.39
C THR A 141 -38.93 -15.07 16.47
N PRO A 142 -39.12 -16.39 16.63
CA PRO A 142 -38.04 -17.35 16.69
C PRO A 142 -37.80 -18.13 15.39
N ASN A 143 -36.60 -18.71 15.32
CA ASN A 143 -36.19 -19.83 14.46
C ASN A 143 -37.25 -20.95 14.42
N PRO A 144 -37.42 -21.67 13.28
CA PRO A 144 -36.77 -22.99 13.24
C PRO A 144 -36.31 -23.49 11.84
N GLU A 145 -35.20 -24.22 11.90
CA GLU A 145 -34.91 -25.51 11.24
C GLU A 145 -34.71 -25.67 9.72
N ALA A 146 -33.72 -26.55 9.47
CA ALA A 146 -33.53 -27.48 8.36
C ALA A 146 -32.88 -26.96 7.06
N GLY A 147 -31.56 -27.19 6.95
CA GLY A 147 -30.96 -27.57 5.65
C GLY A 147 -31.27 -29.04 5.28
N PRO A 148 -30.47 -29.73 4.44
CA PRO A 148 -29.40 -29.26 3.55
C PRO A 148 -29.38 -29.94 2.15
N THR A 149 -28.44 -29.53 1.29
CA THR A 149 -27.77 -30.30 0.18
C THR A 149 -28.66 -30.74 -1.02
N SER A 150 -28.24 -30.83 -2.28
CA SER A 150 -26.92 -30.96 -2.93
C SER A 150 -27.06 -30.59 -4.42
N ASP A 151 -25.92 -30.28 -5.05
CA ASP A 151 -25.52 -30.56 -6.44
C ASP A 151 -26.50 -31.23 -7.42
N GLU A 152 -26.52 -30.75 -8.66
CA GLU A 152 -26.09 -31.50 -9.87
C GLU A 152 -26.55 -30.79 -11.17
N THR A 153 -25.56 -30.28 -11.92
CA THR A 153 -25.32 -30.40 -13.36
C THR A 153 -26.44 -30.16 -14.41
N VAL A 154 -25.95 -29.76 -15.59
CA VAL A 154 -26.36 -30.11 -16.96
C VAL A 154 -26.97 -28.99 -17.83
N LEU A 155 -26.38 -28.88 -19.03
CA LEU A 155 -26.91 -28.42 -20.32
C LEU A 155 -26.56 -27.00 -20.78
N ALA A 156 -25.31 -26.86 -21.20
CA ALA A 156 -24.98 -26.05 -22.38
C ALA A 156 -25.56 -26.72 -23.65
N SER A 157 -26.57 -26.10 -24.25
CA SER A 157 -26.98 -26.32 -25.64
C SER A 157 -27.59 -25.03 -26.16
N GLY A 158 -26.82 -24.29 -26.95
CA GLY A 158 -27.20 -23.00 -27.53
C GLY A 158 -26.73 -22.91 -28.97
N LYS A 159 -27.49 -23.55 -29.85
CA LYS A 159 -27.37 -23.47 -31.31
C LYS A 159 -28.06 -22.18 -31.77
N ALA A 160 -27.33 -21.18 -32.29
CA ALA A 160 -27.88 -20.18 -33.21
C ALA A 160 -26.80 -19.31 -33.89
N LYS A 161 -26.95 -19.22 -35.21
CA LYS A 161 -26.77 -18.02 -36.06
C LYS A 161 -25.40 -17.71 -36.69
N SER A 162 -25.50 -17.71 -38.03
CA SER A 162 -24.82 -16.92 -39.06
C SER A 162 -23.48 -17.37 -39.61
#